data_AF-A0AAP9DW57-F1
#
_entry.id   AF-A0AAP9DW57-F1
#
_cell.length_a   1.000
_cell.length_b   1.000
_cell.length_c   1.000
_cell.angle_alpha   90.00
_cell.angle_beta   90.00
_cell.angle_gamma   90.00
#
_symmetry.space_group_name_H-M   'P 1'
#
loop_
_entity.id
_entity.type
_entity.pdbx_description
1 polymer ?
#
loop_
_entity_poly.entity_id
_entity_poly.type
_entity_poly.pdbx_seq_one_letter_code
_entity_poly.pdbx_strand_id
1 'polypeptide(L)'
;MSLGVASFPYLDAAPAYRSEAIFLESGHLQDPFVWTDGKGGDMMIAKDMDGWVCSEKYNGIRATSRDGRSWLLDCAKHTWNMVIPIDGGIR
;
A
#
# COMPACT_ATOMS: atom_id res chain seq x y z
N MET A 1 10.67 -1.92 6.69
CA MET A 1 10.28 -3.10 5.87
C MET A 1 9.56 -2.58 4.64
N SER A 2 9.90 -3.07 3.44
CA SER A 2 9.37 -2.59 2.16
C SER A 2 8.45 -3.61 1.49
N LEU A 3 7.60 -3.14 0.58
CA LEU A 3 6.74 -3.99 -0.24
C LEU A 3 7.43 -4.37 -1.55
N GLY A 4 7.21 -5.60 -2.03
CA GLY A 4 7.68 -6.11 -3.31
C GLY A 4 6.54 -6.82 -4.05
N VAL A 5 6.66 -6.96 -5.37
CA VAL A 5 5.68 -7.65 -6.21
C VAL A 5 6.31 -8.86 -6.88
N ALA A 6 5.49 -9.89 -7.08
CA ALA A 6 5.81 -11.04 -7.91
C ALA A 6 4.66 -11.31 -8.86
N SER A 7 4.95 -11.67 -10.11
CA SER A 7 3.93 -12.02 -11.10
C SER A 7 4.18 -13.40 -11.68
N PHE A 8 3.08 -14.12 -11.92
CA PHE A 8 3.08 -15.50 -12.37
C PHE A 8 2.11 -15.62 -13.56
N PRO A 9 2.40 -16.45 -14.57
CA PRO A 9 1.48 -16.67 -15.68
C PRO A 9 0.19 -17.41 -15.26
N TYR A 10 0.23 -18.18 -14.17
CA TYR A 10 -0.89 -18.88 -13.53
C TYR A 10 -0.54 -19.24 -12.07
N LEU A 11 -1.54 -19.67 -11.30
CA LEU A 11 -1.48 -19.78 -9.83
C LEU A 11 -0.32 -20.65 -9.28
N ASP A 12 0.08 -21.70 -10.01
CA ASP A 12 1.08 -22.67 -9.55
C ASP A 12 2.43 -22.58 -10.30
N ALA A 13 2.63 -21.54 -11.10
CA ALA A 13 3.86 -21.36 -11.85
C ALA A 13 5.02 -20.91 -10.94
N ALA A 14 6.26 -21.07 -11.43
CA ALA A 14 7.37 -20.27 -10.91
C ALA A 14 7.18 -18.78 -11.25
N PRO A 15 7.72 -17.84 -10.46
CA PRO A 15 7.55 -16.42 -10.72
C PRO A 15 8.21 -16.04 -12.04
N ALA A 16 7.44 -15.40 -12.92
CA ALA A 16 7.96 -14.83 -14.16
C ALA A 16 8.62 -13.45 -13.95
N TYR A 17 8.26 -12.77 -12.86
CA TYR A 17 8.87 -11.49 -12.47
C TYR A 17 8.87 -11.33 -10.96
N ARG A 18 9.91 -10.70 -10.43
CA ARG A 18 10.05 -10.29 -9.03
C ARG A 18 10.65 -8.89 -9.01
N SER A 19 9.98 -7.94 -8.35
CA SER A 19 10.51 -6.59 -8.19
C SER A 19 11.45 -6.49 -6.98
N GLU A 20 12.27 -5.45 -6.98
CA GLU A 20 12.79 -4.86 -5.74
C GLU A 20 11.66 -4.11 -5.01
N ALA A 21 11.97 -3.27 -4.03
CA ALA A 21 10.96 -2.47 -3.35
C ALA A 21 10.11 -1.67 -4.36
N ILE A 22 8.78 -1.81 -4.33
CA ILE A 22 7.88 -1.13 -5.28
C ILE A 22 7.74 0.37 -5.02
N PHE A 23 8.23 0.84 -3.88
CA PHE A 23 8.33 2.25 -3.52
C PHE A 23 9.80 2.58 -3.25
N LEU A 24 10.30 3.64 -3.90
CA LEU A 24 11.66 4.17 -3.70
C LEU A 24 11.81 4.81 -2.31
N GLU A 25 10.73 5.38 -1.79
CA GLU A 25 10.69 5.92 -0.43
C GLU A 25 10.70 4.76 0.57
N SER A 26 11.76 4.70 1.37
CA SER A 26 11.98 3.66 2.37
C SER A 26 11.04 3.87 3.57
N GLY A 27 9.75 3.59 3.40
CA GLY A 27 8.77 3.55 4.47
C GLY A 27 8.67 2.15 5.07
N HIS A 28 8.30 2.06 6.35
CA HIS A 28 7.89 0.81 6.95
C HIS A 28 6.42 0.54 6.61
N LEU A 29 6.20 -0.07 5.44
CA LEU A 29 4.87 -0.39 4.93
C LEU A 29 4.47 -1.84 5.26
N GLN A 30 3.23 -2.05 5.68
CA GLN A 30 2.68 -3.37 6.02
C GLN A 30 1.27 -3.58 5.44
N ASP A 31 0.85 -4.85 5.41
CA ASP A 31 -0.51 -5.29 5.11
C ASP A 31 -1.10 -4.72 3.80
N PRO A 32 -0.47 -4.99 2.64
CA PRO A 32 -1.01 -4.53 1.37
C PRO A 32 -2.34 -5.22 1.07
N PHE A 33 -3.35 -4.43 0.73
CA PHE A 33 -4.59 -4.91 0.13
C PHE A 33 -4.73 -4.32 -1.26
N VAL A 34 -4.86 -5.19 -2.27
CA VAL A 34 -4.84 -4.83 -3.70
C VAL A 34 -6.16 -5.21 -4.35
N TRP A 35 -6.70 -4.33 -5.20
CA TRP A 35 -7.90 -4.59 -5.99
C TRP A 35 -7.85 -3.86 -7.33
N THR A 36 -8.64 -4.31 -8.30
CA THR A 36 -8.79 -3.63 -9.60
C THR A 36 -9.84 -2.51 -9.49
N ASP A 37 -9.62 -1.36 -10.14
CA ASP A 37 -10.59 -0.27 -10.19
C ASP A 37 -11.78 -0.52 -11.16
N GLY A 38 -11.77 -1.65 -11.88
CA GLY A 38 -12.75 -2.02 -12.89
C GLY A 38 -12.62 -1.28 -14.23
N LYS A 39 -11.61 -0.41 -14.38
CA LYS A 39 -11.32 0.38 -15.58
C LYS A 39 -9.94 0.08 -16.18
N GLY A 40 -9.27 -0.96 -15.68
CA GLY A 40 -7.96 -1.41 -16.16
C GLY A 40 -6.78 -0.89 -15.33
N GLY A 41 -7.04 -0.34 -14.14
CA GLY A 41 -6.01 -0.01 -13.16
C GLY A 41 -6.10 -0.89 -11.91
N ASP A 42 -4.97 -0.99 -11.21
CA ASP A 42 -4.86 -1.59 -9.89
C ASP A 42 -4.75 -0.51 -8.83
N MET A 43 -5.32 -0.81 -7.67
CA MET A 43 -5.38 0.05 -6.50
C MET A 43 -4.82 -0.72 -5.32
N MET A 44 -4.13 -0.02 -4.42
CA MET A 44 -3.59 -0.59 -3.20
C MET A 44 -3.84 0.35 -2.03
N ILE A 45 -4.12 -0.25 -0.88
CA ILE A 45 -3.89 0.37 0.43
C ILE A 45 -2.85 -0.43 1.19
N ALA A 46 -2.08 0.26 2.03
CA ALA A 46 -1.13 -0.34 2.96
C ALA A 46 -1.00 0.54 4.19
N LYS A 47 -0.44 0.00 5.27
CA LYS A 47 -0.24 0.72 6.52
C LYS A 47 1.17 1.31 6.60
N ASP A 48 1.29 2.62 6.80
CA ASP A 48 2.55 3.29 7.11
C ASP A 48 2.81 3.25 8.61
N MET A 49 3.77 2.43 9.03
CA MET A 49 4.03 2.19 10.45
C MET A 49 4.79 3.32 11.13
N ASP A 50 5.54 4.12 10.38
CA ASP A 50 6.43 5.15 10.93
C ASP A 50 5.95 6.58 10.62
N GLY A 51 5.00 6.73 9.68
CA GLY A 51 4.47 8.02 9.25
C GLY A 51 5.40 8.76 8.30
N TRP A 52 6.37 8.08 7.68
CA TRP A 52 7.33 8.72 6.77
C TRP A 52 6.72 9.01 5.40
N VAL A 53 5.74 8.20 4.97
CA VAL A 53 5.10 8.31 3.65
C VAL A 53 3.89 9.25 3.72
N CYS A 54 3.12 9.19 4.81
CA CYS A 54 1.87 9.95 4.97
C CYS A 54 1.89 10.99 6.09
N SER A 55 3.06 11.30 6.67
CA SER A 55 3.26 12.23 7.79
C SER A 55 2.58 11.87 9.12
N GLU A 56 1.83 10.77 9.18
CA GLU A 56 1.12 10.30 10.37
C GLU A 56 1.42 8.84 10.64
N LYS A 57 1.81 8.54 11.88
CA LYS A 57 2.15 7.18 12.28
C LYS A 57 0.92 6.27 12.26
N TYR A 58 1.08 5.07 11.72
CA TYR A 58 0.04 4.03 11.62
C TYR A 58 -1.13 4.36 10.69
N ASN A 59 -1.02 5.40 9.88
CA ASN A 59 -2.07 5.81 8.95
C ASN A 59 -2.01 4.99 7.65
N GLY A 60 -3.12 4.97 6.92
CA GLY A 60 -3.24 4.26 5.64
C GLY A 60 -2.71 5.08 4.47
N ILE A 61 -1.88 4.48 3.64
CA ILE A 61 -1.50 5.01 2.32
C ILE A 61 -2.40 4.44 1.23
N ARG A 62 -2.48 5.16 0.11
CA ARG A 62 -3.07 4.68 -1.13
C ARG A 62 -2.01 4.67 -2.22
N ALA A 63 -2.05 3.69 -3.10
CA ALA A 63 -1.26 3.67 -4.32
C ALA A 63 -2.08 3.16 -5.51
N THR A 64 -1.65 3.53 -6.72
CA THR A 64 -2.28 3.10 -7.98
C THR A 64 -1.24 2.57 -8.94
N SER A 65 -1.63 1.64 -9.80
CA SER A 65 -0.79 1.08 -10.86
C SER A 65 -1.61 0.82 -12.12
N ARG A 66 -0.97 0.89 -13.29
CA ARG A 66 -1.57 0.50 -14.58
C ARG A 66 -1.11 -0.88 -15.06
N ASP A 67 -0.04 -1.41 -14.48
CA ASP A 67 0.63 -2.63 -14.93
C ASP A 67 0.84 -3.64 -13.79
N GLY A 68 0.35 -3.33 -12.58
CA GLY A 68 0.55 -4.09 -11.36
C GLY A 68 1.99 -4.13 -10.84
N ARG A 69 2.92 -3.40 -11.47
CA ARG A 69 4.38 -3.46 -11.20
C ARG A 69 4.93 -2.12 -10.76
N SER A 70 4.52 -1.06 -11.45
CA SER A 70 4.93 0.32 -11.20
C SER A 70 3.82 0.99 -10.40
N TRP A 71 4.11 1.35 -9.15
CA TRP A 71 3.12 1.89 -8.22
C TRP A 71 3.38 3.37 -7.94
N LEU A 72 2.33 4.17 -8.04
CA LEU A 72 2.34 5.59 -7.72
C LEU A 72 1.63 5.81 -6.40
N LEU A 73 2.34 6.37 -5.41
CA LEU A 73 1.75 6.79 -4.14
C LEU A 73 0.80 7.96 -4.37
N ASP A 74 -0.37 7.85 -3.76
CA ASP A 74 -1.39 8.89 -3.72
C ASP A 74 -1.60 9.26 -2.25
N CYS A 75 -0.74 10.16 -1.74
CA CYS A 75 -0.78 10.65 -0.37
C CYS A 75 -1.88 11.71 -0.19
N ALA A 76 -3.12 11.41 -0.57
CA ALA A 76 -4.26 12.17 -0.08
C ALA A 76 -4.38 11.94 1.44
N LYS A 77 -4.41 13.02 2.22
CA LYS A 77 -4.05 13.03 3.65
C LYS A 77 -4.72 12.00 4.58
N HIS A 78 -5.78 11.31 4.21
CA HIS A 78 -6.37 10.25 5.04
C HIS A 78 -7.05 9.23 4.14
N THR A 79 -6.33 8.16 3.76
CA THR A 79 -6.99 7.04 3.05
C THR A 79 -7.95 6.33 4.01
N TRP A 80 -7.46 6.06 5.22
CA TRP A 80 -8.24 5.55 6.34
C TRP A 80 -7.45 5.76 7.64
N ASN A 81 -8.13 6.23 8.68
CA ASN A 81 -7.61 6.32 10.05
C ASN A 81 -8.73 5.82 10.99
N MET A 82 -8.38 5.00 11.97
CA MET A 82 -9.29 4.59 13.03
C MET A 82 -8.81 5.14 14.36
N VAL A 83 -9.57 6.10 14.87
CA VAL A 83 -9.45 6.58 16.23
C VAL A 83 -10.33 5.70 17.10
N ILE A 84 -9.73 4.91 18.00
CA ILE A 84 -10.46 4.18 19.03
C ILE A 84 -10.50 5.07 20.27
N PRO A 85 -11.66 5.64 20.65
CA PRO A 85 -11.78 6.36 21.91
C PRO A 85 -11.73 5.34 23.04
N ILE A 86 -10.71 5.44 23.88
CA ILE A 86 -10.68 4.72 25.15
C ILE A 86 -11.32 5.69 26.16
N ASP A 87 -12.56 5.38 26.55
CA ASP A 87 -13.32 6.00 27.65
C ASP A 87 -13.87 7.43 27.45
N GLY A 88 -14.43 7.75 26.27
CA GLY A 88 -15.41 8.85 26.15
C GLY A 88 -14.86 10.25 25.84
N GLY A 89 -13.66 10.38 25.27
CA GLY A 89 -13.18 11.68 24.80
C GLY A 89 -12.12 11.58 23.72
N ILE A 90 -12.28 12.37 22.67
CA ILE A 90 -11.24 12.66 21.68
C ILE A 90 -10.23 13.60 22.37
N ARG A 91 -8.97 13.21 22.43
CA ARG A 91 -7.85 14.14 22.59
C ARG A 91 -6.97 14.03 21.37
#